data_AF-A0A534LZ28-F1
#
_entry.id   AF-A0A534LZ28-F1
#
_cell.length_a   1.000
_cell.length_b   1.000
_cell.length_c   1.000
_cell.angle_alpha   90.00
_cell.angle_beta   90.00
_cell.angle_gamma   90.00
#
_symmetry.space_group_name_H-M   'P 1'
#
loop_
_entity.id
_entity.type
_entity.pdbx_description
1 polymer ?
#
loop_
_entity_poly.entity_id
_entity_poly.type
_entity_poly.pdbx_seq_one_letter_code
_entity_poly.pdbx_strand_id
1 'polypeptide(L)'
;MAGFADSPYFLGVLLISAFTMPIVFMVWIRNTARYGREPWRNVIRAFLWGAVFSVIVAVIFSLILAATLGQVGPLNTFLIRRFHDPDVVFLIIGALIVAPIVEEAAKGLGVREGRPEIQGLLDGLVYGAAAGLGFSATENLIYGVNTLLSPDGGATASLAVIAIRSFSSSFLHASSSATFGYGLAKAWLTRRTWAFVPYYLLAVIMHSTFNLLTTIGVLYATPYGETVGFVAAVAFALVAITIVRLKLAAHPRTVAGNR
;
A
#
# COMPACT_ATOMS: atom_id res chain seq x y z
N MET A 1 -29.22 -19.47 -16.86
CA MET A 1 -29.08 -18.15 -17.50
C MET A 1 -27.79 -17.56 -16.97
N ALA A 2 -26.81 -17.26 -17.83
CA ALA A 2 -25.60 -16.56 -17.38
C ALA A 2 -26.02 -15.22 -16.78
N GLY A 3 -25.77 -15.03 -15.49
CA GLY A 3 -26.16 -13.82 -14.78
C GLY A 3 -25.32 -12.63 -15.24
N PHE A 4 -25.72 -11.40 -14.92
CA PHE A 4 -24.86 -10.22 -15.10
C PHE A 4 -23.47 -10.40 -14.46
N ALA A 5 -23.38 -11.20 -13.40
CA ALA A 5 -22.14 -11.62 -12.74
C ALA A 5 -21.18 -12.43 -13.61
N ASP A 6 -21.69 -13.17 -14.60
CA ASP A 6 -20.90 -14.00 -15.53
C ASP A 6 -20.54 -13.23 -16.81
N SER A 7 -20.99 -11.98 -16.90
CA SER A 7 -20.79 -11.13 -18.07
C SER A 7 -19.39 -10.49 -18.06
N PRO A 8 -18.75 -10.30 -19.23
CA PRO A 8 -17.52 -9.51 -19.32
C PRO A 8 -17.69 -8.07 -18.78
N TYR A 9 -18.91 -7.54 -18.72
CA TYR A 9 -19.18 -6.22 -18.14
C TYR A 9 -18.95 -6.16 -16.63
N PHE A 10 -19.00 -7.29 -15.91
CA PHE A 10 -18.76 -7.32 -14.47
C PHE A 10 -17.31 -6.96 -14.10
N LEU A 11 -16.35 -7.23 -14.99
CA LEU A 11 -14.96 -6.75 -14.83
C LEU A 11 -14.90 -5.22 -14.78
N GLY A 12 -15.76 -4.53 -15.55
CA GLY A 12 -15.90 -3.07 -15.47
C GLY A 12 -16.42 -2.61 -14.10
N VAL A 13 -17.34 -3.36 -13.50
CA VAL A 13 -17.84 -3.09 -12.14
C VAL A 13 -16.73 -3.25 -11.11
N LEU A 14 -15.92 -4.31 -11.21
CA LEU A 14 -14.77 -4.51 -10.32
C LEU A 14 -13.73 -3.40 -10.47
N LEU A 15 -13.40 -3.01 -11.71
CA LEU A 15 -12.47 -1.91 -11.99
C LEU A 15 -12.95 -0.61 -11.33
N ILE A 16 -14.21 -0.22 -11.56
CA ILE A 16 -14.79 0.99 -10.96
C ILE A 16 -14.76 0.89 -9.44
N SER A 17 -15.18 -0.24 -8.87
CA SER A 17 -15.24 -0.45 -7.42
C SER A 17 -13.86 -0.35 -6.77
N ALA A 18 -12.85 -0.98 -7.38
CA ALA A 18 -11.48 -1.02 -6.86
C ALA A 18 -10.78 0.34 -6.87
N PHE A 19 -11.09 1.21 -7.84
CA PHE A 19 -10.48 2.53 -7.97
C PHE A 19 -11.23 3.64 -7.25
N THR A 20 -12.55 3.50 -7.07
CA THR A 20 -13.40 4.59 -6.51
C THR A 20 -12.92 5.04 -5.13
N MET A 21 -12.77 4.12 -4.17
CA MET A 21 -12.39 4.50 -2.81
C MET A 21 -10.95 5.02 -2.72
N PRO A 22 -9.93 4.40 -3.33
CA PRO A 22 -8.58 4.98 -3.38
C PRO A 22 -8.52 6.38 -3.97
N ILE A 23 -9.31 6.68 -5.01
CA ILE A 23 -9.40 8.04 -5.58
C ILE A 23 -10.03 9.00 -4.56
N VAL A 24 -11.12 8.60 -3.89
CA VAL A 24 -11.75 9.40 -2.83
C VAL A 24 -10.75 9.69 -1.70
N PHE A 25 -9.97 8.71 -1.27
CA PHE A 25 -8.96 8.90 -0.23
C PHE A 25 -7.79 9.79 -0.69
N MET A 26 -7.38 9.70 -1.95
CA MET A 26 -6.36 10.59 -2.52
C MET A 26 -6.85 12.04 -2.46
N VAL A 27 -8.10 12.27 -2.88
CA VAL A 27 -8.74 13.59 -2.81
C VAL A 27 -8.84 14.07 -1.36
N TRP A 28 -9.22 13.19 -0.43
CA TRP A 28 -9.33 13.48 0.99
C TRP A 28 -7.99 13.88 1.62
N ILE A 29 -6.91 13.13 1.34
CA ILE A 29 -5.56 13.40 1.86
C ILE A 29 -5.04 14.73 1.31
N ARG A 30 -5.04 14.90 -0.01
CA ARG A 30 -4.54 16.13 -0.66
C ARG A 30 -5.27 17.39 -0.18
N ASN A 31 -6.57 17.29 0.11
CA ASN A 31 -7.36 18.44 0.58
C ASN A 31 -7.39 18.58 2.11
N THR A 32 -6.58 17.81 2.85
CA THR A 32 -6.47 17.95 4.31
C THR A 32 -5.88 19.30 4.70
N ALA A 33 -4.88 19.79 3.96
CA ALA A 33 -4.39 21.15 4.13
C ALA A 33 -5.41 22.17 3.56
N ARG A 34 -5.71 23.22 4.34
CA ARG A 34 -6.61 24.30 3.90
C ARG A 34 -6.00 25.18 2.80
N TYR A 35 -4.69 25.43 2.88
CA TYR A 35 -3.94 26.30 1.98
C TYR A 35 -2.67 25.62 1.46
N GLY A 36 -2.17 26.09 0.30
CA GLY A 36 -0.90 25.63 -0.27
C GLY A 36 -0.89 24.17 -0.70
N ARG A 37 -2.02 23.69 -1.24
CA ARG A 37 -2.21 22.29 -1.64
C ARG A 37 -1.38 21.93 -2.87
N GLU A 38 -0.96 20.68 -2.93
CA GLU A 38 -0.14 20.11 -3.99
C GLU A 38 -0.88 20.13 -5.34
N PRO A 39 -0.21 20.48 -6.45
CA PRO A 39 -0.84 20.53 -7.76
C PRO A 39 -1.39 19.17 -8.18
N TRP A 40 -2.65 19.15 -8.63
CA TRP A 40 -3.35 17.93 -9.04
C TRP A 40 -2.60 17.12 -10.09
N ARG A 41 -1.93 17.80 -11.04
CA ARG A 41 -1.15 17.14 -12.10
C ARG A 41 -0.14 16.15 -11.52
N ASN A 42 0.60 16.56 -10.49
CA ASN A 42 1.67 15.75 -9.90
C ASN A 42 1.10 14.68 -8.96
N VAL A 43 0.00 14.99 -8.25
CA VAL A 43 -0.70 14.03 -7.37
C VAL A 43 -1.31 12.89 -8.21
N ILE A 44 -1.96 13.20 -9.32
CA ILE A 44 -2.52 12.21 -10.25
C ILE A 44 -1.39 11.37 -10.89
N ARG A 45 -0.27 11.99 -11.28
CA ARG A 45 0.88 11.26 -11.81
C ARG A 45 1.47 10.29 -10.78
N ALA A 46 1.61 10.70 -9.53
CA ALA A 46 2.05 9.82 -8.44
C ALA A 46 1.09 8.65 -8.25
N PHE A 47 -0.23 8.90 -8.27
CA PHE A 47 -1.25 7.85 -8.21
C PHE A 47 -1.16 6.87 -9.38
N LEU A 48 -1.09 7.37 -10.62
CA LEU A 48 -0.97 6.53 -11.81
C LEU A 48 0.34 5.73 -11.82
N TRP A 49 1.43 6.32 -11.31
CA TRP A 49 2.69 5.61 -11.13
C TRP A 49 2.50 4.42 -10.18
N GLY A 50 1.87 4.66 -9.03
CA GLY A 50 1.51 3.61 -8.08
C GLY A 50 0.65 2.50 -8.70
N ALA A 51 -0.39 2.88 -9.45
CA ALA A 51 -1.36 1.95 -10.02
C ALA A 51 -0.80 1.08 -11.14
N VAL A 52 0.20 1.57 -11.88
CA VAL A 52 0.73 0.89 -13.07
C VAL A 52 2.17 0.45 -12.85
N PHE A 53 3.10 1.40 -12.80
CA PHE A 53 4.53 1.11 -12.80
C PHE A 53 4.98 0.44 -11.50
N SER A 54 4.49 0.89 -10.34
CA SER A 54 4.87 0.28 -9.07
C SER A 54 4.41 -1.18 -8.97
N VAL A 55 3.23 -1.52 -9.51
CA VAL A 55 2.73 -2.91 -9.55
C VAL A 55 3.61 -3.77 -10.46
N ILE A 56 3.94 -3.29 -11.66
CA ILE A 56 4.82 -4.02 -12.60
C ILE A 56 6.19 -4.29 -11.97
N VAL A 57 6.80 -3.25 -11.40
CA VAL A 57 8.09 -3.36 -10.70
C VAL A 57 7.96 -4.32 -9.52
N ALA A 58 6.91 -4.21 -8.72
CA ALA A 58 6.68 -5.07 -7.56
C ALA A 58 6.57 -6.55 -7.94
N VAL A 59 5.82 -6.88 -8.98
CA VAL A 59 5.67 -8.27 -9.44
C VAL A 59 7.02 -8.83 -9.90
N ILE A 60 7.72 -8.12 -10.80
CA ILE A 60 8.99 -8.60 -11.36
C ILE A 60 10.05 -8.81 -10.27
N PHE A 61 10.25 -7.81 -9.43
CA PHE A 61 11.30 -7.88 -8.40
C PHE A 61 10.91 -8.78 -7.23
N SER A 62 9.63 -8.90 -6.89
CA SER A 62 9.20 -9.86 -5.87
C SER A 62 9.44 -11.29 -6.32
N LEU A 63 9.20 -11.63 -7.59
CA LEU A 63 9.49 -12.97 -8.12
C LEU A 63 10.98 -13.29 -8.06
N ILE A 64 11.84 -12.36 -8.49
CA ILE A 64 13.31 -12.53 -8.46
C ILE A 64 13.81 -12.67 -7.01
N LEU A 65 13.36 -11.78 -6.11
CA LEU A 65 13.85 -11.77 -4.74
C LEU A 65 13.31 -12.95 -3.92
N ALA A 66 12.07 -13.37 -4.13
CA ALA A 66 11.53 -14.58 -3.49
C ALA A 66 12.27 -15.84 -3.97
N ALA A 67 12.54 -15.95 -5.28
CA ALA A 67 13.29 -17.07 -5.83
C ALA A 67 14.71 -17.16 -5.24
N THR A 68 15.39 -16.01 -5.06
CA THR A 68 16.75 -15.98 -4.50
C THR A 68 16.77 -16.21 -2.99
N LEU A 69 15.87 -15.58 -2.22
CA LEU A 69 15.80 -15.76 -0.77
C LEU A 69 15.36 -17.17 -0.36
N GLY A 70 14.52 -17.83 -1.16
CA GLY A 70 14.15 -19.24 -0.95
C GLY A 70 15.34 -20.21 -1.00
N GLN A 71 16.43 -19.83 -1.67
CA GLN A 71 17.68 -20.62 -1.74
C GLN A 71 18.65 -20.33 -0.58
N VAL A 72 18.34 -19.39 0.32
CA VAL A 72 19.21 -19.06 1.45
C VAL A 72 19.07 -20.14 2.52
N GLY A 73 19.98 -21.13 2.48
CA GLY A 73 19.98 -22.32 3.33
C GLY A 73 19.74 -22.06 4.83
N PRO A 74 20.45 -21.11 5.48
CA PRO A 74 20.24 -20.82 6.90
C PRO A 74 18.85 -20.27 7.23
N LEU A 75 18.33 -19.35 6.42
CA LEU A 75 17.01 -18.74 6.60
C LEU A 75 15.92 -19.80 6.40
N ASN A 76 16.02 -20.57 5.30
CA ASN A 76 15.06 -21.62 4.99
C ASN A 76 15.06 -22.71 6.07
N THR A 77 16.24 -23.13 6.53
CA THR A 77 16.37 -24.10 7.64
C THR A 77 15.73 -23.59 8.93
N PHE A 78 15.94 -22.32 9.28
CA PHE A 78 15.32 -21.71 10.46
C PHE A 78 13.79 -21.71 10.37
N LEU A 79 13.24 -21.28 9.24
CA LEU A 79 11.80 -21.18 9.04
C LEU A 79 11.12 -22.56 8.95
N ILE A 80 11.70 -23.52 8.22
CA ILE A 80 11.20 -24.89 8.15
C ILE A 80 11.15 -25.52 9.55
N ARG A 81 12.20 -25.35 10.36
CA ARG A 81 12.22 -25.85 11.75
C ARG A 81 11.14 -25.23 12.64
N ARG A 82 10.66 -24.02 12.32
CA ARG A 82 9.70 -23.31 13.16
C ARG A 82 8.25 -23.55 12.75
N PHE A 83 7.99 -23.64 11.45
CA PHE A 83 6.64 -23.69 10.89
C PHE A 83 6.28 -25.07 10.32
N HIS A 84 7.26 -25.93 10.02
CA HIS A 84 7.08 -27.30 9.54
C HIS A 84 6.24 -27.46 8.26
N ASP A 85 5.95 -26.36 7.57
CA ASP A 85 5.16 -26.31 6.33
C ASP A 85 5.88 -25.41 5.30
N PRO A 86 6.37 -25.96 4.18
CA PRO A 86 7.03 -25.20 3.12
C PRO A 86 6.17 -24.07 2.53
N ASP A 87 4.85 -24.24 2.46
CA ASP A 87 3.94 -23.24 1.88
C ASP A 87 3.82 -22.03 2.81
N VAL A 88 3.79 -22.27 4.13
CA VAL A 88 3.86 -21.21 5.15
C VAL A 88 5.19 -20.48 5.11
N VAL A 89 6.31 -21.19 4.91
CA VAL A 89 7.63 -20.55 4.77
C VAL A 89 7.68 -19.66 3.53
N PHE A 90 7.16 -20.12 2.40
CA PHE A 90 7.07 -19.32 1.17
C PHE A 90 6.19 -18.08 1.37
N LEU A 91 5.04 -18.23 2.02
CA LEU A 91 4.15 -17.13 2.38
C LEU A 91 4.87 -16.08 3.25
N ILE A 92 5.62 -16.50 4.27
CA ILE A 92 6.35 -15.58 5.15
C ILE A 92 7.41 -14.80 4.36
N ILE A 93 8.24 -15.49 3.57
CA ILE A 93 9.30 -14.82 2.80
C ILE A 93 8.68 -13.85 1.78
N GLY A 94 7.67 -14.31 1.04
CA GLY A 94 7.01 -13.52 0.01
C GLY A 94 6.25 -12.32 0.58
N ALA A 95 5.28 -12.57 1.46
CA ALA A 95 4.32 -11.57 1.89
C ALA A 95 4.82 -10.66 3.02
N LEU A 96 5.70 -11.15 3.92
CA LEU A 96 6.13 -10.36 5.09
C LEU A 96 7.47 -9.66 4.86
N ILE A 97 8.31 -10.15 3.95
CA ILE A 97 9.66 -9.62 3.73
C ILE A 97 9.78 -9.03 2.32
N VAL A 98 9.62 -9.86 1.29
CA VAL A 98 9.91 -9.47 -0.08
C VAL A 98 8.94 -8.40 -0.59
N ALA A 99 7.63 -8.65 -0.51
CA ALA A 99 6.63 -7.73 -1.01
C ALA A 99 6.73 -6.34 -0.35
N PRO A 100 6.78 -6.21 1.00
CA PRO A 100 6.93 -4.90 1.64
C PRO A 100 8.16 -4.11 1.19
N ILE A 101 9.32 -4.77 1.06
CA ILE A 101 10.56 -4.13 0.61
C ILE A 101 10.40 -3.63 -0.83
N VAL A 102 10.02 -4.52 -1.73
CA VAL A 102 10.00 -4.20 -3.17
C VAL A 102 8.89 -3.19 -3.48
N GLU A 103 7.71 -3.38 -2.91
CA GLU A 103 6.57 -2.52 -3.18
C GLU A 103 6.77 -1.10 -2.68
N GLU A 104 7.23 -0.90 -1.44
CA GLU A 104 7.44 0.45 -0.92
C GLU A 104 8.57 1.17 -1.69
N ALA A 105 9.61 0.43 -2.12
CA ALA A 105 10.65 0.99 -2.99
C ALA A 105 10.06 1.44 -4.34
N ALA A 106 9.23 0.60 -4.96
CA ALA A 106 8.58 0.88 -6.24
C ALA A 106 7.60 2.05 -6.15
N LYS A 107 6.83 2.17 -5.06
CA LYS A 107 5.91 3.30 -4.78
C LYS A 107 6.68 4.59 -4.54
N GLY A 108 7.82 4.53 -3.85
CA GLY A 108 8.70 5.68 -3.63
C GLY A 108 9.22 6.34 -4.91
N LEU A 109 9.36 5.59 -6.01
CA LEU A 109 9.69 6.15 -7.31
C LEU A 109 8.60 7.10 -7.83
N GLY A 110 7.32 6.81 -7.54
CA GLY A 110 6.18 7.65 -7.91
C GLY A 110 6.14 8.99 -7.18
N VAL A 111 6.76 9.09 -6.00
CA VAL A 111 6.91 10.36 -5.26
C VAL A 111 7.72 11.38 -6.06
N ARG A 112 8.61 10.93 -6.95
CA ARG A 112 9.45 11.81 -7.78
C ARG A 112 8.62 12.69 -8.72
N GLU A 113 7.41 12.27 -9.08
CA GLU A 113 6.47 13.08 -9.85
C GLU A 113 6.13 14.40 -9.14
N GLY A 114 6.13 14.40 -7.81
CA GLY A 114 5.91 15.59 -6.99
C GLY A 114 7.17 16.43 -6.73
N ARG A 115 8.37 15.91 -7.01
CA ARG A 115 9.64 16.52 -6.59
C ARG A 115 9.81 18.00 -6.96
N PRO A 116 9.45 18.46 -8.18
CA PRO A 116 9.59 19.87 -8.54
C PRO A 116 8.75 20.83 -7.69
N GLU A 117 7.68 20.31 -7.07
CA GLU A 117 6.66 21.08 -6.34
C GLU A 117 6.85 20.97 -4.83
N ILE A 118 7.84 20.21 -4.37
CA ILE A 118 8.14 20.02 -2.95
C ILE A 118 8.82 21.26 -2.41
N GLN A 119 8.12 21.92 -1.49
CA GLN A 119 8.59 23.09 -0.75
C GLN A 119 8.66 22.81 0.75
N GLY A 120 8.02 21.73 1.23
CA GLY A 120 8.03 21.29 2.62
C GLY A 120 8.02 19.76 2.77
N LEU A 121 8.36 19.28 3.96
CA LEU A 121 8.43 17.84 4.25
C LEU A 121 7.08 17.14 4.11
N LEU A 122 6.00 17.87 4.42
CA LEU A 122 4.64 17.33 4.43
C LEU A 122 4.08 17.06 3.02
N ASP A 123 4.59 17.75 2.00
CA ASP A 123 4.20 17.48 0.60
C ASP A 123 4.55 16.04 0.20
N GLY A 124 5.66 15.53 0.75
CA GLY A 124 6.08 14.15 0.59
C GLY A 124 5.04 13.15 1.10
N LEU A 125 4.30 13.50 2.17
CA LEU A 125 3.20 12.66 2.67
C LEU A 125 2.08 12.55 1.63
N VAL A 126 1.74 13.65 0.95
CA VAL A 126 0.65 13.68 -0.04
C VAL A 126 1.03 12.87 -1.29
N TYR A 127 2.22 13.10 -1.85
CA TYR A 127 2.68 12.34 -3.02
C TYR A 127 2.93 10.87 -2.70
N GLY A 128 3.47 10.56 -1.52
CA GLY A 128 3.62 9.19 -1.04
C GLY A 128 2.28 8.48 -0.87
N ALA A 129 1.30 9.14 -0.22
CA ALA A 129 -0.04 8.58 -0.09
C ALA A 129 -0.71 8.35 -1.44
N ALA A 130 -0.57 9.28 -2.39
CA ALA A 130 -1.13 9.14 -3.73
C ALA A 130 -0.57 7.90 -4.44
N ALA A 131 0.76 7.69 -4.42
CA ALA A 131 1.39 6.50 -4.99
C ALA A 131 0.93 5.20 -4.29
N GLY A 132 0.85 5.20 -2.96
CA GLY A 132 0.34 4.05 -2.21
C GLY A 132 -1.12 3.70 -2.52
N LEU A 133 -1.99 4.72 -2.63
CA LEU A 133 -3.40 4.53 -2.99
C LEU A 133 -3.57 4.03 -4.42
N GLY A 134 -2.75 4.52 -5.35
CA GLY A 134 -2.73 4.02 -6.73
C GLY A 134 -2.40 2.53 -6.76
N PHE A 135 -1.33 2.12 -6.07
CA PHE A 135 -0.96 0.72 -5.97
C PHE A 135 -2.08 -0.12 -5.35
N SER A 136 -2.68 0.37 -4.26
CA SER A 136 -3.79 -0.32 -3.60
C SER A 136 -5.02 -0.47 -4.49
N ALA A 137 -5.30 0.47 -5.39
CA ALA A 137 -6.43 0.35 -6.32
C ALA A 137 -6.27 -0.85 -7.25
N THR A 138 -5.08 -1.01 -7.84
CA THR A 138 -4.77 -2.17 -8.70
C THR A 138 -4.73 -3.46 -7.90
N GLU A 139 -4.18 -3.45 -6.69
CA GLU A 139 -4.17 -4.63 -5.83
C GLU A 139 -5.60 -5.06 -5.44
N ASN A 140 -6.47 -4.11 -5.06
CA ASN A 140 -7.87 -4.39 -4.77
C ASN A 140 -8.58 -5.03 -5.98
N LEU A 141 -8.28 -4.56 -7.19
CA LEU A 141 -8.81 -5.17 -8.41
C LEU A 141 -8.31 -6.61 -8.59
N ILE A 142 -7.01 -6.86 -8.40
CA ILE A 142 -6.43 -8.21 -8.49
C ILE A 142 -7.09 -9.16 -7.48
N TYR A 143 -7.24 -8.73 -6.23
CA TYR A 143 -7.93 -9.54 -5.21
C TYR A 143 -9.40 -9.77 -5.55
N GLY A 144 -10.12 -8.74 -6.02
CA GLY A 144 -11.50 -8.87 -6.45
C GLY A 144 -11.66 -9.85 -7.62
N VAL A 145 -10.80 -9.78 -8.64
CA VAL A 145 -10.80 -10.71 -9.77
C VAL A 145 -10.44 -12.12 -9.32
N ASN A 146 -9.43 -12.31 -8.46
CA ASN A 146 -9.08 -13.62 -7.94
C ASN A 146 -10.24 -14.23 -7.14
N THR A 147 -10.93 -13.45 -6.31
CA THR A 147 -12.13 -13.90 -5.59
C THR A 147 -13.29 -14.20 -6.53
N LEU A 148 -13.48 -13.44 -7.62
CA LEU A 148 -14.52 -13.73 -8.61
C LEU A 148 -14.29 -15.09 -9.30
N LEU A 149 -13.02 -15.40 -9.60
CA LEU A 149 -12.62 -16.62 -10.32
C LEU A 149 -12.44 -17.85 -9.41
N SER A 150 -12.48 -17.67 -8.10
CA SER A 150 -12.31 -18.77 -7.14
C SER A 150 -13.55 -19.67 -7.07
N PRO A 151 -13.41 -21.01 -6.89
CA PRO A 151 -14.54 -21.95 -6.84
C PRO A 151 -15.60 -21.60 -5.77
N ASP A 152 -15.15 -21.14 -4.61
CA ASP A 152 -16.01 -20.75 -3.47
C ASP A 152 -16.34 -19.25 -3.46
N GLY A 153 -16.00 -18.55 -4.55
CA GLY A 153 -16.08 -17.10 -4.65
C GLY A 153 -17.33 -16.59 -5.37
N GLY A 154 -17.12 -15.62 -6.27
CA GLY A 154 -18.17 -15.03 -7.10
C GLY A 154 -18.37 -13.52 -6.91
N ALA A 155 -19.37 -12.97 -7.61
CA ALA A 155 -19.59 -11.53 -7.70
C ALA A 155 -19.73 -10.84 -6.33
N THR A 156 -20.60 -11.35 -5.46
CA THR A 156 -20.81 -10.75 -4.13
C THR A 156 -19.54 -10.78 -3.28
N ALA A 157 -18.85 -11.93 -3.24
CA ALA A 157 -17.61 -12.09 -2.49
C ALA A 157 -16.50 -11.16 -3.02
N SER A 158 -16.37 -11.02 -4.35
CA SER A 158 -15.39 -10.14 -4.97
C SER A 158 -15.59 -8.66 -4.60
N LEU A 159 -16.85 -8.18 -4.60
CA LEU A 159 -17.18 -6.83 -4.18
C LEU A 159 -16.96 -6.63 -2.67
N ALA A 160 -17.30 -7.63 -1.85
CA ALA A 160 -17.05 -7.60 -0.42
C ALA A 160 -15.55 -7.48 -0.11
N VAL A 161 -14.70 -8.27 -0.79
CA VAL A 161 -13.25 -8.20 -0.66
C VAL A 161 -12.73 -6.82 -1.06
N ILE A 162 -13.16 -6.26 -2.19
CA ILE A 162 -12.77 -4.90 -2.60
C ILE A 162 -13.17 -3.86 -1.53
N ALA A 163 -14.39 -3.95 -1.01
CA ALA A 163 -14.89 -3.02 0.00
C ALA A 163 -14.07 -3.10 1.29
N ILE A 164 -13.84 -4.31 1.81
CA ILE A 164 -13.07 -4.54 3.03
C ILE A 164 -11.63 -4.03 2.87
N ARG A 165 -10.99 -4.35 1.73
CA ARG A 165 -9.62 -3.91 1.44
C ARG A 165 -9.50 -2.40 1.30
N SER A 166 -10.50 -1.75 0.71
CA SER A 166 -10.54 -0.29 0.57
C SER A 166 -10.44 0.44 1.90
N PHE A 167 -11.00 -0.08 2.99
CA PHE A 167 -10.91 0.54 4.32
C PHE A 167 -9.82 -0.06 5.22
N SER A 168 -9.04 -1.03 4.73
CA SER A 168 -7.97 -1.70 5.47
C SER A 168 -6.62 -1.49 4.77
N SER A 169 -6.30 -2.29 3.76
CA SER A 169 -5.02 -2.23 3.05
C SER A 169 -4.80 -0.89 2.32
N SER A 170 -5.84 -0.23 1.82
CA SER A 170 -5.63 1.09 1.19
C SER A 170 -5.16 2.15 2.18
N PHE A 171 -5.62 2.11 3.43
CA PHE A 171 -5.10 3.00 4.48
C PHE A 171 -3.68 2.65 4.89
N LEU A 172 -3.34 1.36 4.92
CA LEU A 172 -1.95 0.94 5.10
C LEU A 172 -1.07 1.52 3.99
N HIS A 173 -1.36 1.23 2.71
CA HIS A 173 -0.51 1.68 1.61
C HIS A 173 -0.40 3.19 1.54
N ALA A 174 -1.50 3.91 1.78
CA ALA A 174 -1.46 5.37 1.87
C ALA A 174 -0.49 5.83 2.97
N SER A 175 -0.54 5.23 4.15
CA SER A 175 0.25 5.67 5.31
C SER A 175 1.72 5.22 5.27
N SER A 176 2.02 4.00 4.82
CA SER A 176 3.39 3.51 4.63
C SER A 176 4.11 4.33 3.56
N SER A 177 3.50 4.49 2.39
CA SER A 177 4.12 5.22 1.29
C SER A 177 4.17 6.72 1.56
N ALA A 178 3.21 7.30 2.29
CA ALA A 178 3.33 8.67 2.80
C ALA A 178 4.58 8.84 3.68
N THR A 179 4.81 7.90 4.61
CA THR A 179 5.97 7.92 5.50
C THR A 179 7.27 7.91 4.71
N PHE A 180 7.40 7.06 3.69
CA PHE A 180 8.57 7.07 2.82
C PHE A 180 8.67 8.38 2.02
N GLY A 181 7.55 8.87 1.47
CA GLY A 181 7.50 10.14 0.75
C GLY A 181 7.98 11.34 1.56
N TYR A 182 7.66 11.40 2.87
CA TYR A 182 8.22 12.38 3.80
C TYR A 182 9.76 12.28 3.88
N GLY A 183 10.29 11.06 3.96
CA GLY A 183 11.73 10.81 3.94
C GLY A 183 12.41 11.28 2.65
N LEU A 184 11.78 11.05 1.50
CA LEU A 184 12.27 11.53 0.21
C LEU A 184 12.26 13.07 0.13
N ALA A 185 11.17 13.71 0.57
CA ALA A 185 11.09 15.17 0.67
C ALA A 185 12.20 15.71 1.58
N LYS A 186 12.47 15.06 2.73
CA LYS A 186 13.59 15.40 3.62
C LYS A 186 14.93 15.31 2.93
N ALA A 187 15.20 14.22 2.20
CA ALA A 187 16.44 14.04 1.47
C ALA A 187 16.65 15.13 0.40
N TRP A 188 15.59 15.50 -0.32
CA TRP A 188 15.65 16.54 -1.36
C TRP A 188 15.83 17.94 -0.79
N LEU A 189 15.06 18.32 0.24
CA LEU A 189 15.11 19.66 0.84
C LEU A 189 16.41 19.90 1.61
N THR A 190 16.93 18.88 2.29
CA THR A 190 18.19 19.00 3.06
C THR A 190 19.44 18.68 2.25
N ARG A 191 19.27 18.21 1.00
CA ARG A 191 20.35 17.69 0.13
C ARG A 191 21.17 16.55 0.77
N ARG A 192 20.62 15.85 1.76
CA ARG A 192 21.22 14.67 2.39
C ARG A 192 20.63 13.42 1.78
N THR A 193 21.34 12.83 0.82
CA THR A 193 20.87 11.70 0.00
C THR A 193 20.30 10.54 0.82
N TRP A 194 20.91 10.21 1.96
CA TRP A 194 20.50 9.08 2.81
C TRP A 194 19.45 9.42 3.88
N ALA A 195 18.96 10.67 3.93
CA ALA A 195 17.99 11.08 4.95
C ALA A 195 16.62 10.39 4.82
N PHE A 196 16.34 9.73 3.68
CA PHE A 196 15.13 8.94 3.48
C PHE A 196 15.17 7.55 4.12
N VAL A 197 16.37 6.98 4.37
CA VAL A 197 16.53 5.57 4.75
C VAL A 197 15.70 5.17 5.99
N PRO A 198 15.71 5.93 7.10
CA PRO A 198 14.91 5.57 8.27
C PRO A 198 13.40 5.52 7.98
N TYR A 199 12.93 6.38 7.07
CA TYR A 199 11.52 6.47 6.71
C TYR A 199 11.10 5.39 5.72
N TYR A 200 12.00 5.00 4.81
CA TYR A 200 11.81 3.83 3.97
C TYR A 200 11.72 2.55 4.81
N LEU A 201 12.66 2.34 5.74
CA LEU A 201 12.64 1.19 6.64
C LEU A 201 11.37 1.18 7.50
N LEU A 202 10.94 2.35 8.00
CA LEU A 202 9.68 2.46 8.72
C LEU A 202 8.47 2.09 7.86
N ALA A 203 8.42 2.54 6.59
CA ALA A 203 7.35 2.17 5.67
C ALA A 203 7.30 0.64 5.42
N VAL A 204 8.46 0.01 5.21
CA VAL A 204 8.58 -1.45 5.08
C VAL A 204 8.08 -2.14 6.35
N ILE A 205 8.52 -1.71 7.53
CA ILE A 205 8.09 -2.30 8.81
C ILE A 205 6.58 -2.14 9.00
N MET A 206 6.00 -0.98 8.68
CA MET A 206 4.56 -0.76 8.75
C MET A 206 3.81 -1.75 7.86
N HIS A 207 4.26 -1.90 6.62
CA HIS A 207 3.63 -2.80 5.66
C HIS A 207 3.80 -4.28 6.08
N SER A 208 5.01 -4.72 6.42
CA SER A 208 5.26 -6.06 6.98
C SER A 208 4.42 -6.34 8.22
N THR A 209 4.22 -5.35 9.09
CA THR A 209 3.41 -5.48 10.31
C THR A 209 1.95 -5.73 9.97
N PHE A 210 1.37 -4.97 9.04
CA PHE A 210 0.00 -5.21 8.60
C PHE A 210 -0.14 -6.60 7.97
N ASN A 211 0.79 -7.01 7.10
CA ASN A 211 0.76 -8.33 6.48
C ASN A 211 0.88 -9.45 7.51
N LEU A 212 1.72 -9.27 8.54
CA LEU A 212 1.79 -10.19 9.67
C LEU A 212 0.44 -10.29 10.39
N LEU A 213 -0.17 -9.16 10.74
CA LEU A 213 -1.46 -9.11 11.44
C LEU A 213 -2.56 -9.82 10.64
N THR A 214 -2.62 -9.62 9.32
CA THR A 214 -3.59 -10.32 8.45
C THR A 214 -3.30 -11.81 8.27
N THR A 215 -2.08 -12.26 8.58
CA THR A 215 -1.66 -13.68 8.44
C THR A 215 -1.73 -14.46 9.76
N ILE A 216 -2.04 -13.82 10.90
CA ILE A 216 -2.11 -14.47 12.21
C ILE A 216 -3.04 -15.70 12.20
N GLY A 217 -4.18 -15.62 11.53
CA GLY A 217 -5.13 -16.74 11.41
C GLY A 217 -4.50 -17.98 10.78
N VAL A 218 -3.75 -17.78 9.69
CA VAL A 218 -3.01 -18.84 8.99
C VAL A 218 -1.89 -19.42 9.86
N LEU A 219 -1.15 -18.57 10.58
CA LEU A 219 0.03 -19.01 11.34
C LEU A 219 -0.31 -19.79 12.62
N TYR A 220 -1.43 -19.49 13.25
CA TYR A 220 -1.77 -20.03 14.58
C TYR A 220 -3.03 -20.91 14.61
N ALA A 221 -3.78 -20.99 13.50
CA ALA A 221 -4.95 -21.85 13.33
C ALA A 221 -5.93 -21.83 14.52
N THR A 222 -6.10 -20.67 15.17
CA THR A 222 -7.02 -20.52 16.31
C THR A 222 -8.41 -20.13 15.82
N PRO A 223 -9.50 -20.54 16.51
CA PRO A 223 -10.87 -20.23 16.08
C PRO A 223 -11.16 -18.72 15.91
N TYR A 224 -10.38 -17.86 16.56
CA TYR A 224 -10.53 -16.41 16.51
C TYR A 224 -9.34 -15.69 15.85
N GLY A 225 -8.31 -16.42 15.41
CA GLY A 225 -7.04 -15.85 14.96
C GLY A 225 -7.18 -14.95 13.74
N GLU A 226 -8.00 -15.36 12.78
CA GLU A 226 -8.30 -14.55 11.58
C GLU A 226 -9.01 -13.25 11.94
N THR A 227 -10.05 -13.33 12.77
CA THR A 227 -10.84 -12.15 13.16
C THR A 227 -10.01 -11.18 13.99
N VAL A 228 -9.28 -11.67 14.99
CA VAL A 228 -8.42 -10.85 15.85
C VAL A 228 -7.31 -10.20 15.04
N GLY A 229 -6.63 -10.98 14.18
CA GLY A 229 -5.57 -10.48 13.30
C GLY A 229 -6.07 -9.41 12.34
N PHE A 230 -7.22 -9.64 11.71
CA PHE A 230 -7.84 -8.68 10.82
C PHE A 230 -8.26 -7.38 11.53
N VAL A 231 -8.92 -7.47 12.69
CA VAL A 231 -9.30 -6.28 13.49
C VAL A 231 -8.06 -5.49 13.91
N ALA A 232 -7.00 -6.17 14.33
CA ALA A 232 -5.73 -5.53 14.67
C ALA A 232 -5.09 -4.83 13.46
N ALA A 233 -5.11 -5.46 12.27
CA ALA A 233 -4.59 -4.88 11.04
C ALA A 233 -5.36 -3.61 10.63
N VAL A 234 -6.70 -3.66 10.69
CA VAL A 234 -7.55 -2.49 10.42
C VAL A 234 -7.28 -1.37 11.41
N ALA A 235 -7.25 -1.67 12.71
CA ALA A 235 -6.96 -0.69 13.75
C ALA A 235 -5.58 -0.04 13.53
N PHE A 236 -4.56 -0.84 13.21
CA PHE A 236 -3.23 -0.36 12.88
C PHE A 236 -3.24 0.60 11.67
N ALA A 237 -3.89 0.23 10.57
CA ALA A 237 -3.99 1.06 9.38
C ALA A 237 -4.75 2.38 9.65
N LEU A 238 -5.82 2.33 10.44
CA LEU A 238 -6.60 3.52 10.85
C LEU A 238 -5.78 4.47 11.71
N VAL A 239 -5.02 3.96 12.68
CA VAL A 239 -4.11 4.78 13.49
C VAL A 239 -3.04 5.42 12.60
N ALA A 240 -2.41 4.65 11.72
CA ALA A 240 -1.36 5.13 10.84
C ALA A 240 -1.85 6.26 9.90
N ILE A 241 -2.99 6.08 9.24
CA ILE A 241 -3.55 7.12 8.37
C ILE A 241 -4.01 8.35 9.15
N THR A 242 -4.52 8.16 10.37
CA THR A 242 -4.90 9.26 11.27
C THR A 242 -3.68 10.11 11.62
N ILE A 243 -2.54 9.49 11.96
CA ILE A 243 -1.28 10.21 12.23
C ILE A 243 -0.85 11.03 11.01
N VAL A 244 -0.89 10.45 9.81
CA VAL A 244 -0.56 11.19 8.56
C VAL A 244 -1.47 12.41 8.40
N ARG A 245 -2.77 12.24 8.60
CA ARG A 245 -3.74 13.35 8.45
C ARG A 245 -3.59 14.42 9.52
N LEU A 246 -3.36 14.05 10.78
CA LEU A 246 -3.13 15.03 11.84
C LEU A 246 -1.88 15.86 11.57
N LYS A 247 -0.81 15.26 11.04
CA LYS A 247 0.39 16.00 10.61
C LYS A 247 0.09 17.00 9.50
N LEU A 248 -0.67 16.58 8.49
CA LEU A 248 -1.10 17.46 7.38
C LEU A 248 -2.01 18.60 7.86
N ALA A 249 -2.93 18.32 8.79
CA ALA A 249 -3.87 19.30 9.30
C ALA A 249 -3.21 20.35 10.22
N ALA A 250 -2.18 19.95 10.99
CA ALA A 250 -1.52 20.83 11.96
C ALA A 250 -0.62 21.91 11.32
N HIS A 251 -0.28 21.81 10.04
CA HIS A 251 0.64 22.74 9.37
C HIS A 251 0.08 23.25 8.03
N PRO A 252 -0.99 24.07 8.04
CA PRO A 252 -1.42 24.76 6.84
C PRO A 252 -0.29 25.71 6.42
N ARG A 253 0.18 25.59 5.17
CA ARG A 253 1.11 26.59 4.61
C ARG A 253 0.45 27.96 4.72
N THR A 254 1.12 28.91 5.36
CA THR A 254 0.80 30.32 5.11
C THR A 254 1.13 30.57 3.64
N VAL A 255 0.19 31.11 2.88
CA VAL A 255 0.48 31.59 1.54
C VAL A 255 1.54 32.67 1.72
N ALA A 256 2.80 32.36 1.41
CA ALA A 256 3.81 33.38 1.27
C ALA A 256 3.34 34.25 0.12
N GLY A 257 2.80 35.43 0.46
CA GLY A 257 2.37 36.41 -0.51
C GLY A 257 3.52 36.73 -1.46
N ASN A 258 3.15 36.90 -2.73
CA ASN A 258 3.98 37.34 -3.85
C ASN A 258 5.25 38.10 -3.42
N ARG A 259 6.40 37.57 -3.83
CA ARG A 259 7.57 38.37 -4.19
C ARG A 259 8.05 37.92 -5.55
#